data_AF-A0A5F1Y8F5-F1
#
_entry.id   AF-A0A5F1Y8F5-F1
#
_cell.length_a   1.000
_cell.length_b   1.000
_cell.length_c   1.000
_cell.angle_alpha   90.00
_cell.angle_beta   90.00
_cell.angle_gamma   90.00
#
_symmetry.space_group_name_H-M   'P 1'
#
loop_
_entity.id
_entity.type
_entity.pdbx_description
1 polymer ?
#
loop_
_entity_poly.entity_id
_entity_poly.type
_entity_poly.pdbx_seq_one_letter_code
_entity_poly.pdbx_strand_id
1 'polypeptide(L)'
;MERRLWTYEEARNILPIIREITEEYYSRVSELTTLLREKILPENEMEQKEEEVRISTFEWSSKIQEYGVEVKGLWLVDFDHGNGYYCWHLGEEDLLFEHGYEEGFAGRKLIDRNKEDGEHQ
;
A
#
# COMPACT_ATOMS: atom_id res chain seq x y z
N MET A 1 -1.62 -1.37 17.52
CA MET A 1 -1.08 -0.04 17.20
C MET A 1 -2.19 0.97 17.39
N GLU A 2 -1.89 2.15 17.92
CA GLU A 2 -2.87 3.24 17.98
C GLU A 2 -3.16 3.73 16.57
N ARG A 3 -4.44 4.03 16.32
CA ARG A 3 -4.94 4.52 15.03
C ARG A 3 -4.41 5.95 14.82
N ARG A 4 -3.52 6.13 13.84
CA ARG A 4 -3.00 7.45 13.46
C ARG A 4 -3.97 8.11 12.49
N LEU A 5 -4.36 9.35 12.81
CA LEU A 5 -5.07 10.21 11.86
C LEU A 5 -4.04 10.99 11.04
N TRP A 6 -4.34 11.16 9.76
CA TRP A 6 -3.49 11.79 8.76
C TRP A 6 -4.23 12.96 8.14
N THR A 7 -3.57 14.11 8.11
CA THR A 7 -3.91 15.14 7.13
C THR A 7 -3.45 14.72 5.74
N TYR A 8 -4.03 15.30 4.69
CA TYR A 8 -3.60 15.07 3.32
C TYR A 8 -2.11 15.38 3.13
N GLU A 9 -1.64 16.50 3.71
CA GLU A 9 -0.24 16.91 3.61
C GLU A 9 0.70 15.90 4.30
N GLU A 10 0.37 15.41 5.49
CA GLU A 10 1.16 14.39 6.17
C GLU A 10 1.23 13.08 5.38
N ALA A 11 0.08 12.62 4.86
CA ALA A 11 0.01 11.41 4.05
C ALA A 11 0.84 11.55 2.76
N ARG A 12 0.75 12.71 2.10
CA ARG A 12 1.53 13.01 0.90
C ARG A 12 3.03 13.14 1.18
N ASN A 13 3.40 13.69 2.34
CA ASN A 13 4.80 13.84 2.75
C ASN A 13 5.48 12.50 3.01
N ILE A 14 4.74 11.51 3.53
CA ILE A 14 5.29 10.17 3.76
C ILE A 14 5.20 9.26 2.54
N LEU A 15 4.31 9.57 1.60
CA LEU A 15 4.07 8.75 0.41
C LEU A 15 5.36 8.37 -0.35
N PRO A 16 6.38 9.25 -0.56
CA PRO A 16 7.62 8.85 -1.20
C PRO A 16 8.32 7.66 -0.51
N ILE A 17 8.28 7.60 0.82
CA ILE A 17 8.88 6.51 1.61
C ILE A 17 8.06 5.23 1.45
N ILE A 18 6.73 5.34 1.54
CA ILE A 18 5.79 4.22 1.30
C ILE A 18 5.97 3.64 -0.10
N ARG A 19 6.15 4.51 -1.10
CA ARG A 19 6.41 4.13 -2.49
C ARG A 19 7.72 3.40 -2.64
N GLU A 20 8.83 3.95 -2.13
CA GLU A 20 10.15 3.32 -2.21
C GLU A 20 10.14 1.90 -1.61
N ILE A 21 9.55 1.75 -0.42
CA ILE A 21 9.39 0.45 0.23
C ILE A 21 8.54 -0.48 -0.63
N THR A 22 7.39 0.01 -1.12
CA THR A 22 6.48 -0.82 -1.91
C THR A 22 7.13 -1.27 -3.23
N GLU A 23 7.84 -0.38 -3.92
CA GLU A 23 8.54 -0.67 -5.18
C GLU A 23 9.69 -1.69 -4.98
N GLU A 24 10.43 -1.60 -3.86
CA GLU A 24 11.46 -2.57 -3.48
C GLU A 24 10.87 -3.99 -3.35
N TYR A 25 9.84 -4.15 -2.52
CA TYR A 25 9.22 -5.45 -2.28
C TYR A 25 8.46 -5.97 -3.50
N TYR A 26 7.78 -5.08 -4.25
CA TYR A 26 7.13 -5.44 -5.49
C TYR A 26 8.11 -6.02 -6.49
N SER A 27 9.27 -5.39 -6.68
CA SER A 27 10.30 -5.86 -7.61
C SER A 27 10.76 -7.27 -7.25
N ARG A 28 11.07 -7.51 -5.97
CA ARG A 28 11.47 -8.83 -5.46
C ARG A 28 10.38 -9.88 -5.67
N VAL A 29 9.13 -9.58 -5.31
CA VAL A 29 8.00 -10.51 -5.48
C VAL A 29 7.69 -10.76 -6.96
N SER A 30 7.79 -9.74 -7.81
CA SER A 30 7.57 -9.85 -9.25
C SER A 30 8.58 -10.80 -9.90
N GLU A 31 9.87 -10.71 -9.52
CA GLU A 31 10.90 -11.63 -10.02
C GLU A 31 10.62 -13.08 -9.62
N LEU A 32 10.30 -13.32 -8.34
CA LEU A 32 9.98 -14.66 -7.83
C LEU A 32 8.75 -15.26 -8.49
N THR A 33 7.67 -14.47 -8.61
CA THR A 33 6.42 -14.91 -9.24
C THR A 33 6.58 -15.14 -10.74
N THR A 34 7.41 -14.36 -11.43
CA THR A 34 7.76 -14.61 -12.83
C THR A 34 8.52 -15.93 -12.98
N LEU A 35 9.51 -16.17 -12.11
CA LEU A 35 10.27 -17.42 -12.11
C LEU A 35 9.36 -18.65 -11.91
N LEU A 36 8.45 -18.59 -10.94
CA LEU A 36 7.49 -19.65 -10.64
C LEU A 36 6.52 -19.94 -11.80
N ARG A 37 6.16 -18.91 -12.59
CA ARG A 37 5.26 -19.07 -13.74
C ARG A 37 5.97 -19.59 -14.98
N GLU A 38 7.22 -19.18 -15.21
CA GLU A 38 7.94 -19.45 -16.45
C GLU A 38 8.76 -20.73 -16.42
N LYS A 39 9.13 -21.22 -15.23
CA LYS A 39 9.99 -22.40 -15.08
C LYS A 39 9.27 -23.55 -14.38
N ILE A 40 9.53 -24.75 -14.86
CA ILE A 40 9.21 -25.98 -14.14
C ILE A 40 10.37 -26.25 -13.18
N LEU A 41 10.14 -26.00 -11.91
CA LEU A 41 11.11 -26.24 -10.83
C LEU A 41 10.83 -27.58 -10.14
N PRO A 42 11.85 -28.20 -9.53
CA PRO A 42 11.63 -29.25 -8.53
C PRO A 42 10.69 -28.77 -7.43
N GLU A 43 9.84 -29.67 -6.90
CA GLU A 43 8.83 -29.36 -5.89
C GLU A 43 9.41 -28.62 -4.67
N ASN A 44 10.55 -29.08 -4.16
CA ASN A 44 11.24 -28.44 -3.04
C ASN A 44 11.72 -27.02 -3.34
N GLU A 45 12.11 -26.72 -4.59
CA GLU A 45 12.51 -25.37 -5.00
C GLU A 45 11.30 -24.47 -5.21
N MET A 46 10.21 -25.02 -5.75
CA MET A 46 8.93 -24.34 -5.90
C MET A 46 8.40 -23.89 -4.53
N GLU A 47 8.31 -24.81 -3.57
CA GLU A 47 7.87 -24.52 -2.20
C GLU A 47 8.72 -23.43 -1.53
N GLN A 48 10.05 -23.50 -1.68
CA GLN A 48 10.96 -22.47 -1.14
C GLN A 48 10.68 -21.10 -1.73
N LYS A 49 10.44 -21.00 -3.04
CA LYS A 49 10.18 -19.74 -3.72
C LYS A 49 8.79 -19.17 -3.40
N GLU A 50 7.79 -20.03 -3.27
CA GLU A 50 6.45 -19.62 -2.79
C GLU A 50 6.52 -19.06 -1.36
N GLU A 51 7.31 -19.70 -0.49
CA GLU A 51 7.53 -19.21 0.86
C GLU A 51 8.27 -17.86 0.87
N GLU A 52 9.27 -17.67 0.00
CA GLU A 52 9.95 -16.38 -0.17
C GLU A 52 8.99 -15.26 -0.60
N VAL A 53 8.01 -15.56 -1.48
CA VAL A 53 6.96 -14.60 -1.87
C VAL A 53 6.07 -14.25 -0.67
N ARG A 54 5.66 -15.26 0.11
CA ARG A 54 4.81 -15.08 1.29
C ARG A 54 5.51 -14.24 2.36
N ILE A 55 6.77 -14.56 2.66
CA ILE A 55 7.60 -13.81 3.61
C ILE A 55 7.77 -12.36 3.14
N SER A 56 8.16 -12.15 1.88
CA SER A 56 8.39 -10.79 1.35
C SER A 56 7.13 -9.94 1.41
N THR A 57 5.96 -10.52 1.10
CA THR A 57 4.67 -9.82 1.21
C THR A 57 4.33 -9.46 2.65
N PHE A 58 4.60 -10.38 3.59
CA PHE A 58 4.36 -10.14 5.01
C PHE A 58 5.30 -9.07 5.59
N GLU A 59 6.59 -9.13 5.25
CA GLU A 59 7.60 -8.14 5.64
C GLU A 59 7.23 -6.75 5.13
N TRP A 60 6.80 -6.63 3.85
CA TRP A 60 6.26 -5.39 3.31
C TRP A 60 5.11 -4.87 4.16
N SER A 61 4.08 -5.70 4.40
CA SER A 61 2.90 -5.26 5.14
C SER A 61 3.24 -4.79 6.56
N SER A 62 4.16 -5.48 7.23
CA SER A 62 4.64 -5.13 8.58
C SER A 62 5.38 -3.80 8.58
N LYS A 63 6.30 -3.61 7.62
CA LYS A 63 7.10 -2.39 7.48
C LYS A 63 6.23 -1.17 7.14
N ILE A 64 5.19 -1.32 6.34
CA ILE A 64 4.22 -0.25 6.05
C ILE A 64 3.40 0.10 7.30
N GLN A 65 2.95 -0.91 8.05
CA GLN A 65 2.15 -0.68 9.27
C GLN A 65 2.92 0.06 10.38
N GLU A 66 4.25 -0.06 10.44
CA GLU A 66 5.10 0.70 11.36
C GLU A 66 4.96 2.24 11.19
N TYR A 67 4.54 2.71 10.03
CA TYR A 67 4.29 4.14 9.78
C TYR A 67 2.93 4.62 10.28
N GLY A 68 2.04 3.72 10.71
CA GLY A 68 0.65 4.01 11.07
C GLY A 68 -0.28 4.09 9.86
N VAL A 69 0.07 3.41 8.76
CA VAL A 69 -0.72 3.30 7.53
C VAL A 69 -1.45 1.96 7.51
N GLU A 70 -2.69 1.92 7.03
CA GLU A 70 -3.47 0.69 6.95
C GLU A 70 -3.18 -0.07 5.65
N VAL A 71 -2.78 -1.34 5.74
CA VAL A 71 -2.62 -2.22 4.58
C VAL A 71 -3.95 -2.90 4.27
N LYS A 72 -4.52 -2.65 3.08
CA LYS A 72 -5.83 -3.21 2.67
C LYS A 72 -5.74 -4.33 1.65
N GLY A 73 -4.57 -4.52 1.03
CA GLY A 73 -4.33 -5.54 0.02
C GLY A 73 -2.89 -5.51 -0.45
N LEU A 74 -2.55 -6.33 -1.45
CA LEU A 74 -1.22 -6.30 -2.05
C LEU A 74 -0.95 -4.93 -2.66
N TRP A 75 0.08 -4.25 -2.14
CA TRP A 75 0.53 -2.95 -2.64
C TRP A 75 -0.54 -1.86 -2.58
N LEU A 76 -1.52 -2.04 -1.69
CA LEU A 76 -2.67 -1.17 -1.47
C LEU A 76 -2.69 -0.69 -0.02
N VAL A 77 -2.65 0.62 0.16
CA VAL A 77 -2.59 1.24 1.48
C VAL A 77 -3.60 2.38 1.61
N ASP A 78 -4.08 2.56 2.83
CA ASP A 78 -5.03 3.59 3.22
C ASP A 78 -4.46 4.43 4.38
N PHE A 79 -4.59 5.75 4.26
CA PHE A 79 -4.29 6.72 5.32
C PHE A 79 -5.60 7.23 5.89
N ASP A 80 -5.85 6.94 7.16
CA ASP A 80 -7.08 7.36 7.84
C ASP A 80 -7.07 8.86 8.12
N HIS A 81 -8.07 9.59 7.62
CA HIS A 81 -8.22 11.03 7.84
C HIS A 81 -9.43 11.39 8.72
N GLY A 82 -9.96 10.43 9.48
CA GLY A 82 -11.04 10.61 10.45
C GLY A 82 -12.45 10.56 9.85
N ASN A 83 -12.61 10.85 8.56
CA ASN A 83 -13.88 10.80 7.83
C ASN A 83 -13.89 9.74 6.71
N GLY A 84 -12.82 8.96 6.59
CA GLY A 84 -12.57 8.04 5.48
C GLY A 84 -11.08 7.76 5.35
N TYR A 85 -10.67 7.38 4.15
CA TYR A 85 -9.30 7.05 3.83
C TYR A 85 -8.81 7.78 2.58
N TYR A 86 -7.58 8.29 2.63
CA TYR A 86 -6.81 8.52 1.42
C TYR A 86 -6.21 7.20 0.97
N CYS A 87 -6.44 6.83 -0.27
CA CYS A 87 -6.11 5.52 -0.77
C CYS A 87 -5.03 5.64 -1.85
N TRP A 88 -3.97 4.83 -1.72
CA TRP A 88 -2.90 4.73 -2.70
C TRP A 88 -2.64 3.27 -3.07
N HIS A 89 -2.51 3.01 -4.36
CA HIS A 89 -2.08 1.73 -4.89
C HIS A 89 -0.82 1.89 -5.75
N LEU A 90 0.06 0.88 -5.72
CA LEU A 90 1.22 0.81 -6.61
C LEU A 90 0.83 1.07 -8.08
N GLY A 91 1.55 1.99 -8.73
CA GLY A 91 1.25 2.47 -10.08
C GLY A 91 0.60 3.85 -10.11
N GLU A 92 0.15 4.36 -8.97
CA GLU A 92 -0.33 5.75 -8.83
C GLU A 92 0.83 6.68 -8.47
N GLU A 93 0.98 7.80 -9.18
CA GLU A 93 2.11 8.72 -9.01
C GLU A 93 2.02 9.56 -7.72
N ASP A 94 0.80 9.82 -7.23
CA ASP A 94 0.50 10.69 -6.09
C ASP A 94 -0.73 10.16 -5.33
N LEU A 95 -1.05 10.76 -4.19
CA LEU A 95 -2.25 10.47 -3.42
C LEU A 95 -3.44 11.19 -4.08
N LEU A 96 -4.14 10.48 -4.97
CA LEU A 96 -5.17 11.06 -5.84
C LEU A 96 -6.59 10.70 -5.42
N PHE A 97 -6.77 9.64 -4.64
CA PHE A 97 -8.07 9.06 -4.36
C PHE A 97 -8.38 9.03 -2.86
N GLU A 98 -9.64 9.20 -2.53
CA GLU A 98 -10.19 8.95 -1.20
C GLU A 98 -11.43 8.06 -1.30
N HIS A 99 -11.82 7.42 -0.19
CA HIS A 99 -13.09 6.72 -0.05
C HIS A 99 -13.59 6.73 1.39
N GLY A 100 -14.90 6.55 1.58
CA GLY A 100 -15.50 6.36 2.89
C GLY A 100 -15.15 5.01 3.52
N TYR A 101 -15.39 4.86 4.83
CA TYR A 101 -15.03 3.66 5.58
C TYR A 101 -15.63 2.35 5.03
N GLU A 102 -16.83 2.41 4.45
CA GLU A 102 -17.56 1.23 3.96
C GLU A 102 -17.44 1.00 2.45
N GLU A 103 -16.75 1.88 1.72
CA GLU A 103 -16.71 1.88 0.26
C GLU A 103 -15.56 1.03 -0.31
N GLY A 104 -14.42 1.03 0.39
CA GLY A 104 -13.19 0.38 -0.06
C GLY A 104 -12.67 0.87 -1.42
N PHE A 105 -11.76 0.09 -2.01
CA PHE A 105 -11.09 0.45 -3.26
C PHE A 105 -12.03 0.71 -4.45
N ALA A 106 -13.18 0.03 -4.50
CA ALA A 106 -14.15 0.16 -5.60
C ALA A 106 -14.94 1.47 -5.57
N GLY A 107 -15.05 2.12 -4.40
CA GLY A 107 -15.77 3.39 -4.24
C GLY A 107 -14.88 4.62 -4.28
N ARG A 108 -13.62 4.49 -4.71
CA ARG A 108 -12.67 5.61 -4.77
C ARG A 108 -13.17 6.75 -5.65
N LYS A 109 -13.02 7.96 -5.12
CA LYS A 109 -13.28 9.23 -5.81
C LYS A 109 -12.02 10.08 -5.78
N LEU A 110 -11.87 10.99 -6.73
CA LEU A 110 -10.74 11.93 -6.75
C LEU A 110 -10.84 12.88 -5.57
N ILE A 111 -9.70 13.15 -4.93
CA ILE A 111 -9.58 14.13 -3.85
C ILE A 111 -9.87 15.54 -4.39
N ASP A 112 -10.80 16.24 -3.73
CA ASP A 112 -11.11 17.63 -4.02
C ASP A 112 -10.10 18.55 -3.33
N ARG A 113 -8.99 18.85 -4.04
CA ARG A 113 -7.87 19.65 -3.53
C ARG A 113 -8.25 21.02 -2.99
N ASN A 114 -9.41 21.58 -3.37
CA ASN A 114 -9.84 22.88 -2.87
C ASN A 114 -10.48 22.82 -1.47
N LYS A 115 -10.81 21.63 -0.96
CA LYS A 115 -11.41 21.43 0.37
C LYS A 115 -10.39 21.08 1.44
N GLU A 116 -9.27 20.47 1.06
CA GLU A 116 -8.33 19.91 2.04
C GLU A 116 -7.31 20.92 2.57
N ASP A 117 -7.07 22.02 1.85
CA ASP A 117 -6.26 23.15 2.32
C ASP A 117 -7.00 24.02 3.37
N GLY A 118 -8.25 23.66 3.72
CA GLY A 118 -9.20 24.52 4.42
C GLY A 118 -9.55 24.16 5.87
N GLU A 119 -9.11 23.02 6.42
CA GLU A 119 -9.57 22.59 7.75
C GLU A 119 -8.42 22.23 8.69
N HIS A 120 -7.85 23.26 9.33
CA HIS A 120 -7.48 23.25 10.76
C HIS A 120 -7.45 24.70 11.25
N GLN A 121 -8.58 25.16 11.79
CA GLN A 121 -8.64 26.34 12.66
C GLN A 121 -8.91 25.87 14.09
#